data_AF-A0A1H7R1J4-F1
#
_entry.id   AF-A0A1H7R1J4-F1
#
_cell.length_a   1.000
_cell.length_b   1.000
_cell.length_c   1.000
_cell.angle_alpha   90.00
_cell.angle_beta   90.00
_cell.angle_gamma   90.00
#
_symmetry.space_group_name_H-M   'P 1'
#
loop_
_entity.id
_entity.type
_entity.pdbx_description
1 polymer ?
#
loop_
_entity_poly.entity_id
_entity_poly.type
_entity_poly.pdbx_seq_one_letter_code
_entity_poly.pdbx_strand_id
1 'polypeptide(L)' 'MTEKRKHIPNPEGRPKLMQDGKRRNIYIDEASWQKAKELGNGKPSEGIRKALNSACCDPNPLLTPA' A
#
# COMPACT_ATOMS: atom_id res chain seq x y z
N MET A 1 -37.37 -16.45 9.90
CA MET A 1 -37.14 -15.27 9.05
C MET A 1 -35.67 -14.89 9.20
N THR A 2 -34.80 -15.24 8.25
CA THR A 2 -33.37 -14.92 8.31
C THR A 2 -33.10 -13.69 7.46
N GLU A 3 -32.75 -12.60 8.12
CA GLU A 3 -32.53 -11.28 7.54
C GLU A 3 -31.31 -11.29 6.63
N LYS A 4 -31.54 -11.08 5.32
CA LYS A 4 -30.47 -10.96 4.32
C LYS A 4 -29.70 -9.67 4.61
N ARG A 5 -28.44 -9.78 5.05
CA ARG A 5 -27.52 -8.65 5.22
C ARG A 5 -27.49 -7.84 3.92
N LYS A 6 -27.90 -6.57 3.97
CA LYS A 6 -27.87 -5.63 2.83
C LYS A 6 -26.46 -5.59 2.25
N HIS A 7 -26.34 -5.98 0.98
CA HIS A 7 -25.13 -5.78 0.20
C HIS A 7 -24.96 -4.28 -0.04
N ILE A 8 -24.01 -3.65 0.67
CA ILE A 8 -23.66 -2.25 0.45
C ILE A 8 -22.67 -2.25 -0.73
N PRO A 9 -23.05 -1.75 -1.92
CA PRO A 9 -22.11 -1.66 -3.03
C PRO A 9 -20.92 -0.82 -2.60
N ASN A 10 -19.70 -1.29 -2.91
CA ASN A 10 -18.48 -0.55 -2.63
C ASN A 10 -18.60 0.82 -3.31
N PRO A 11 -18.37 1.93 -2.60
CA PRO A 11 -18.45 3.26 -3.21
C PRO A 11 -17.45 3.36 -4.36
N GLU A 12 -17.95 3.83 -5.51
CA GLU A 12 -17.15 4.09 -6.71
C GLU A 12 -15.96 4.98 -6.32
N GLY A 13 -14.74 4.51 -6.59
CA GLY A 13 -13.49 5.18 -6.20
C GLY A 13 -12.67 4.43 -5.14
N ARG A 14 -13.19 3.38 -4.50
CA ARG A 14 -12.35 2.49 -3.68
C ARG A 14 -11.41 1.69 -4.60
N PRO A 15 -10.08 1.72 -4.37
CA PRO A 15 -9.15 0.85 -5.08
C PRO A 15 -9.60 -0.61 -4.96
N LYS A 16 -9.53 -1.36 -6.07
CA LYS A 16 -9.88 -2.79 -6.10
C LYS A 16 -9.22 -3.48 -4.91
N LEU A 17 -10.02 -4.18 -4.11
CA LEU A 17 -9.51 -4.99 -3.01
C LEU A 17 -8.48 -5.96 -3.63
N MET A 18 -7.22 -5.88 -3.21
CA MET A 18 -6.22 -6.84 -3.66
C MET A 18 -6.63 -8.21 -3.11
N GLN A 19 -6.70 -9.24 -3.97
CA GLN A 19 -7.19 -10.57 -3.59
C GLN A 19 -6.39 -11.18 -2.42
N ASP A 20 -5.15 -10.73 -2.20
CA ASP A 20 -4.30 -11.17 -1.07
C ASP A 20 -3.70 -10.00 -0.26
N GLY A 21 -4.23 -8.79 -0.44
CA GLY A 21 -3.69 -7.59 0.23
C GLY A 21 -4.43 -7.27 1.53
N LYS A 22 -3.68 -7.13 2.63
CA LYS A 22 -4.22 -6.60 3.91
C LYS A 22 -3.95 -5.10 4.01
N ARG A 23 -4.95 -4.32 4.45
CA ARG A 23 -4.74 -2.92 4.86
C ARG A 23 -3.85 -2.88 6.09
N ARG A 24 -2.78 -2.10 6.01
CA ARG A 24 -1.88 -1.80 7.14
C ARG A 24 -1.84 -0.30 7.35
N ASN A 25 -1.89 0.11 8.61
CA ASN A 25 -1.60 1.48 9.01
C ASN A 25 -0.14 1.53 9.47
N ILE A 26 0.58 2.55 9.03
CA ILE A 26 1.97 2.79 9.41
C ILE A 26 2.13 4.26 9.78
N TYR A 27 3.09 4.55 10.65
CA TYR A 27 3.56 5.90 10.88
C TYR A 27 4.72 6.18 9.92
N ILE A 28 4.70 7.35 9.31
CA ILE A 28 5.70 7.81 8.35
C ILE A 28 5.82 9.32 8.48
N ASP A 29 7.01 9.86 8.26
CA ASP A 29 7.24 11.29 8.29
C ASP A 29 6.67 11.98 7.03
N GLU A 30 6.48 13.29 7.11
CA GLU A 30 5.90 14.07 6.01
C GLU A 30 6.79 14.02 4.76
N ALA A 31 8.11 14.03 4.93
CA ALA A 31 9.06 13.97 3.83
C ALA A 31 8.92 12.65 3.04
N SER A 32 8.89 11.50 3.71
CA SER A 32 8.72 10.22 3.01
C SER A 32 7.29 10.05 2.47
N TRP A 33 6.28 10.64 3.12
CA TRP A 33 4.91 10.66 2.59
C TRP A 33 4.81 11.41 1.26
N GLN A 34 5.44 12.56 1.14
CA GLN A 34 5.48 13.32 -0.11
C GLN A 34 6.24 12.57 -1.20
N LYS A 35 7.39 11.98 -0.85
CA LYS A 35 8.16 11.13 -1.79
C LYS A 35 7.35 9.92 -2.27
N ALA A 36 6.56 9.31 -1.39
CA ALA A 36 5.64 8.24 -1.76
C ALA A 36 4.52 8.72 -2.72
N LYS A 37 4.01 9.94 -2.56
CA LYS A 37 3.06 10.52 -3.53
C LYS A 37 3.71 10.75 -4.89
N GLU A 38 4.91 11.30 -4.93
CA GLU A 38 5.65 11.55 -6.17
C GLU A 38 5.87 10.24 -6.94
N LEU A 39 6.40 9.21 -6.28
CA LEU A 39 6.63 7.88 -6.88
C LEU A 39 5.32 7.19 -7.31
N GLY A 40 4.24 7.49 -6.61
CA GLY A 40 2.93 6.88 -6.79
C GLY A 40 1.94 7.67 -7.64
N ASN A 41 2.38 8.70 -8.39
CA ASN A 41 1.49 9.55 -9.19
C ASN A 41 0.33 10.14 -8.37
N GLY A 42 0.65 10.70 -7.20
CA GLY A 42 -0.30 11.26 -6.24
C GLY A 42 -0.89 10.24 -5.26
N LYS A 43 -0.59 8.94 -5.41
CA LYS A 43 -1.06 7.88 -4.51
C LYS A 43 0.08 7.30 -3.67
N PRO A 44 0.18 7.65 -2.37
CA PRO A 44 1.27 7.20 -1.49
C PRO A 44 1.42 5.67 -1.44
N SER A 45 0.31 4.93 -1.41
CA SER A 45 0.32 3.46 -1.39
C SER A 45 0.91 2.84 -2.65
N GLU A 46 0.83 3.51 -3.81
CA GLU A 46 1.48 3.05 -5.03
C GLU A 46 2.99 3.31 -4.99
N GLY A 47 3.41 4.47 -4.52
CA GLY A 47 4.82 4.80 -4.37
C GLY A 47 5.53 3.89 -3.37
N ILE A 48 4.90 3.61 -2.22
CA ILE A 48 5.44 2.67 -1.22
C ILE A 48 5.61 1.27 -1.84
N ARG A 49 4.62 0.76 -2.57
CA ARG A 49 4.74 -0.56 -3.24
C ARG A 49 5.88 -0.59 -4.26
N LYS A 50 6.00 0.45 -5.09
CA LYS A 50 7.10 0.54 -6.06
C LYS A 50 8.45 0.54 -5.37
N ALA A 51 8.63 1.38 -4.35
CA ALA A 51 9.88 1.46 -3.60
C ALA A 51 10.28 0.13 -2.94
N LEU A 52 9.31 -0.59 -2.35
CA LEU A 52 9.56 -1.89 -1.74
C LEU A 52 9.86 -2.99 -2.77
N ASN A 53 9.21 -2.97 -3.93
CA ASN A 53 9.52 -3.91 -5.01
C ASN A 53 10.91 -3.64 -5.62
N SER A 54 11.33 -2.38 -5.70
CA SER A 54 12.68 -2.01 -6.14
C SER A 54 13.75 -2.48 -5.15
N ALA A 55 13.49 -2.34 -3.84
CA ALA A 55 14.39 -2.82 -2.79
C ALA A 55 14.60 -4.35 -2.80
N CYS A 56 13.70 -5.13 -3.41
CA CYS A 56 13.84 -6.58 -3.53
C CYS A 56 14.93 -7.02 -4.50
N CYS A 57 15.33 -6.17 -5.46
CA CYS A 57 16.30 -6.53 -6.50
C CYS A 57 17.62 -5.76 -6.40
N ASP A 58 17.82 -4.95 -5.36
CA ASP A 58 19.14 -4.41 -5.04
C ASP A 58 19.86 -5.39 -4.10
N PRO A 59 20.87 -6.17 -4.55
CA PRO A 59 21.76 -6.87 -3.65
C PRO A 59 22.67 -5.82 -3.02
N ASN A 60 22.18 -5.09 -2.01
CA ASN A 60 23.08 -4.36 -1.13
C ASN A 60 23.40 -5.27 0.08
N PRO A 61 24.51 -6.04 0.05
CA PRO A 61 24.86 -7.01 1.08
C PRO A 61 25.24 -6.41 2.44
N LEU A 62 25.14 -5.09 2.63
CA LEU A 62 25.67 -4.40 3.81
C LEU A 62 24.67 -4.25 4.98
N LEU A 63 23.49 -4.88 4.93
CA LEU A 63 22.42 -4.70 5.93
C LEU A 63 21.79 -6.00 6.46
N THR A 64 22.49 -7.13 6.42
CA THR A 64 22.12 -8.29 7.24
C THR A 64 22.59 -8.07 8.69
N PRO A 65 21.72 -8.06 9.72
CA PRO A 65 22.20 -8.17 11.08
C PRO A 65 22.87 -9.54 11.25
N ALA A 66 24.03 -9.52 11.92
CA ALA A 66 24.82 -10.71 12.27
C ALA A 66 24.04 -11.69 13.17
#